data_AF-A0A536T3R7-F1
#
_entry.id   AF-A0A536T3R7-F1
#
_cell.length_a   1.000
_cell.length_b   1.000
_cell.length_c   1.000
_cell.angle_alpha   90.00
_cell.angle_beta   90.00
_cell.angle_gamma   90.00
#
_symmetry.space_group_name_H-M   'P 1'
#
loop_
_entity.id
_entity.type
_entity.pdbx_description
1 polymer ?
#
loop_
_entity_poly.entity_id
_entity_poly.type
_entity_poly.pdbx_seq_one_letter_code
_entity_poly.pdbx_strand_id
1 'polypeptide(L)' 'MLRLVGGGTKDFYGQELIGERFDTTTYAGIVDYDPTELVITARCGTPLADV' A
#
# COMPACT_ATOMS: atom_id res chain seq x y z
N MET A 1 9.35 16.61 -6.13
CA MET A 1 9.01 15.89 -4.89
C MET A 1 8.00 14.81 -5.25
N LEU A 2 8.19 13.58 -4.77
CA LEU A 2 7.33 12.44 -5.08
C LEU A 2 6.32 12.20 -3.95
N ARG A 3 5.08 11.84 -4.30
CA ARG A 3 4.00 11.49 -3.39
C ARG A 3 3.61 10.03 -3.62
N LEU A 4 3.91 9.16 -2.67
CA LEU A 4 3.52 7.75 -2.69
C LEU A 4 2.00 7.62 -2.45
N VAL A 5 1.31 6.87 -3.31
CA VAL A 5 -0.14 6.68 -3.21
C VAL A 5 -0.51 5.22 -3.44
N GLY A 6 -1.17 4.62 -2.44
CA GLY A 6 -1.87 3.33 -2.58
C GLY A 6 -3.33 3.55 -3.00
N GLY A 7 -4.27 2.99 -2.24
CA GLY A 7 -5.72 3.12 -2.54
C GLY A 7 -6.31 4.54 -2.43
N GLY A 8 -5.54 5.56 -2.02
CA GLY A 8 -5.98 6.96 -1.97
C GLY A 8 -7.09 7.26 -0.94
N THR A 9 -7.48 6.28 -0.11
CA THR A 9 -8.63 6.40 0.81
C THR A 9 -8.42 7.39 1.96
N LYS A 10 -7.20 7.90 2.14
CA LYS A 10 -6.82 8.86 3.19
C LYS A 10 -6.44 10.24 2.65
N ASP A 11 -6.74 10.53 1.39
CA ASP A 11 -6.42 11.83 0.76
C ASP A 11 -7.11 13.02 1.45
N PHE A 12 -8.16 12.76 2.25
CA PHE A 12 -8.85 13.75 3.09
C PHE A 12 -8.11 14.09 4.39
N TYR A 13 -7.12 13.29 4.79
CA TYR A 13 -6.49 13.37 6.10
C TYR A 13 -5.07 13.93 5.98
N GLY A 14 -4.85 15.12 6.53
CA GLY A 14 -3.54 15.76 6.60
C GLY A 14 -3.51 17.14 5.96
N GLN A 15 -2.32 17.53 5.50
CA GLN A 15 -2.07 18.79 4.80
C GLN A 15 -2.33 18.64 3.30
N GLU A 16 -2.17 19.75 2.56
CA GLU A 16 -2.27 19.76 1.10
C GLU A 16 -1.40 18.67 0.45
N LEU A 17 -1.95 18.00 -0.57
CA LEU A 17 -1.29 16.91 -1.28
C LEU A 17 -0.31 17.49 -2.31
N ILE A 18 0.96 17.60 -1.93
CA ILE A 18 2.02 18.17 -2.76
C ILE A 18 2.89 17.07 -3.37
N GLY A 19 3.27 17.25 -4.63
CA GLY A 19 4.24 16.40 -5.33
C GLY A 19 3.60 15.53 -6.42
N GLU A 20 4.47 14.91 -7.22
CA GLU A 20 4.08 14.01 -8.31
C GLU A 20 3.60 12.68 -7.74
N ARG A 21 2.44 12.19 -8.22
CA ARG A 21 1.89 10.92 -7.77
C ARG A 21 2.74 9.75 -8.24
N PHE A 22 3.17 8.92 -7.30
CA PHE A 22 3.76 7.61 -7.53
C PHE A 22 2.80 6.55 -7.04
N ASP A 23 2.13 5.90 -7.98
CA ASP A 23 1.14 4.87 -7.70
C ASP A 23 1.83 3.54 -7.33
N THR A 24 1.52 3.00 -6.15
CA THR A 24 2.10 1.74 -5.68
C THR A 24 1.19 0.53 -5.95
N THR A 25 -0.05 0.73 -6.42
CA THR A 25 -1.05 -0.34 -6.53
C THR A 25 -0.67 -1.44 -7.51
N THR A 26 0.19 -1.16 -8.48
CA THR A 26 0.73 -2.16 -9.42
C THR A 26 1.76 -3.08 -8.78
N TYR A 27 2.38 -2.68 -7.66
CA TYR A 27 3.31 -3.50 -6.89
C TYR A 27 2.56 -4.26 -5.78
N ALA A 28 1.78 -5.26 -6.20
CA ALA A 28 0.91 -6.06 -5.34
C ALA A 28 1.33 -7.54 -5.27
N GLY A 29 0.89 -8.23 -4.23
CA GLY A 29 1.10 -9.65 -3.97
C GLY A 29 1.65 -9.96 -2.58
N ILE A 30 1.38 -11.17 -2.10
CA ILE A 30 2.00 -11.77 -0.91
C ILE A 30 3.35 -12.36 -1.33
N VAL A 31 4.40 -12.09 -0.57
CA VAL A 31 5.76 -12.58 -0.84
C VAL A 31 6.26 -13.59 0.20
N ASP A 32 5.60 -13.68 1.35
CA ASP A 32 5.88 -14.68 2.38
C ASP A 32 4.66 -14.93 3.27
N TYR A 33 4.55 -16.14 3.82
CA TYR A 33 3.45 -16.56 4.69
C TYR A 33 3.95 -17.56 5.74
N ASP A 34 3.83 -17.19 7.01
CA ASP A 34 4.08 -18.07 8.16
C ASP A 34 2.77 -18.32 8.93
N PRO A 35 2.14 -19.50 8.78
CA PRO A 35 0.90 -19.83 9.46
C PRO A 35 1.06 -20.07 10.97
N THR A 36 2.25 -20.44 11.45
CA THR A 36 2.48 -20.74 12.86
C THR A 36 2.54 -19.45 13.67
N GLU A 37 3.23 -18.45 13.10
CA GLU A 37 3.37 -17.12 13.69
C GLU A 37 2.18 -16.18 13.37
N LEU A 38 1.26 -16.62 12.50
CA LEU A 38 0.13 -15.82 11.99
C LEU A 38 0.59 -14.53 11.30
N VAL A 39 1.65 -14.64 10.48
CA VAL A 39 2.28 -13.51 9.78
C VAL A 39 2.20 -13.68 8.27
N ILE A 40 1.92 -12.57 7.58
CA ILE A 40 1.98 -12.46 6.12
C ILE A 40 2.89 -11.28 5.77
N THR A 41 3.81 -11.47 4.82
CA THR A 41 4.56 -10.36 4.21
C THR A 41 3.92 -10.03 2.87
N ALA A 42 3.29 -8.86 2.78
CA ALA A 42 2.67 -8.37 1.56
C ALA A 42 3.42 -7.14 1.00
N ARG A 43 3.38 -6.98 -0.32
CA ARG A 43 3.85 -5.75 -0.98
C ARG A 43 2.96 -4.56 -0.62
N CYS A 44 3.51 -3.36 -0.66
CA CYS A 44 2.81 -2.13 -0.24
C CYS A 44 1.59 -1.78 -1.11
N GLY A 45 1.50 -2.30 -2.34
CA GLY A 45 0.36 -2.12 -3.22
C GLY A 45 -0.77 -3.14 -3.04
N THR A 46 -0.58 -4.19 -2.23
CA THR A 46 -1.56 -5.27 -2.08
C THR A 46 -2.86 -4.74 -1.44
N PRO A 47 -4.02 -4.89 -2.10
CA PRO A 47 -5.31 -4.54 -1.52
C PRO A 47 -5.60 -5.37 -0.27
N LEU A 48 -6.21 -4.76 0.75
CA LEU A 48 -6.58 -5.48 1.98
C LEU A 48 -7.63 -6.58 1.73
N ALA A 49 -8.43 -6.47 0.67
CA ALA A 49 -9.39 -7.50 0.29
C ALA A 49 -8.71 -8.77 -0.29
N ASP A 50 -7.43 -8.69 -0.65
CA ASP A 50 -6.64 -9.77 -1.24
C ASP A 50 -5.70 -10.44 -0.20
N VAL A 51 -5.82 -10.09 1.08
CA VAL A 51 -5.07 -10.65 2.22
C VAL A 51 -6.04 -11.26 3.21
#